data_AF-A0AAN8JWL1-F1
#
_entry.id   AF-A0AAN8JWL1-F1
#
_cell.length_a   1.000
_cell.length_b   1.000
_cell.length_c   1.000
_cell.angle_alpha   90.00
_cell.angle_beta   90.00
_cell.angle_gamma   90.00
#
_symmetry.space_group_name_H-M   'P 1'
#
loop_
_entity.id
_entity.type
_entity.pdbx_description
1 polymer ?
#
loop_
_entity_poly.entity_id
_entity_poly.type
_entity_poly.pdbx_seq_one_letter_code
_entity_poly.pdbx_strand_id
1 'polypeptide(L)'
;MAKSKSERMKEYRARKKEKLGDKWLKMERNRVRAYYTPTDLLSNEEQDKRRSKNRKAARKFYKKQTSDKSIQAESLSNSEPTSVDENGVSSTTSESTMTVKFHFQCDTGSGNKYKGGKKRASRALKKSYRKIETLAGENETLKRKLKTTQKRLQRLKPKSSSPKTPKSKTDVLLRQSGINSQKVPEIRKRLVYGECVNEEVKHAIQHSSNAKESIHKVVSGKVIKRLKDAG
;
A
#
# COMPACT_ATOMS: atom_id res chain seq x y z
N MET A 1 -1.25 40.21 6.29
CA MET A 1 -0.98 39.30 7.43
C MET A 1 0.46 38.79 7.36
N ALA A 2 1.19 38.77 8.47
CA ALA A 2 2.56 38.28 8.49
C ALA A 2 2.61 36.76 8.26
N LYS A 3 3.52 36.29 7.38
CA LYS A 3 3.67 34.85 7.09
C LYS A 3 4.09 34.08 8.34
N SER A 4 3.50 32.91 8.54
CA SER A 4 3.87 32.02 9.65
C SER A 4 5.32 31.56 9.54
N LYS A 5 5.96 31.23 10.68
CA LYS A 5 7.33 30.71 10.71
C LYS A 5 7.49 29.47 9.81
N SER A 6 6.47 28.61 9.75
CA SER A 6 6.46 27.42 8.90
C SER A 6 6.45 27.78 7.41
N GLU A 7 5.67 28.79 7.02
CA GLU A 7 5.56 29.28 5.64
C GLU A 7 6.86 29.95 5.19
N ARG A 8 7.46 30.81 6.03
CA ARG A 8 8.77 31.41 5.76
C ARG A 8 9.86 30.35 5.56
N MET A 9 9.86 29.29 6.37
CA MET A 9 10.80 28.17 6.23
C MET A 9 10.55 27.35 4.96
N LYS A 10 9.28 27.21 4.54
CA LYS A 10 8.92 26.52 3.29
C LYS A 10 9.45 27.28 2.07
N GLU A 11 9.26 28.59 2.04
CA GLU A 11 9.78 29.47 1.00
C GLU A 11 11.31 29.50 0.98
N TYR A 12 11.96 29.54 2.15
CA TYR A 12 13.41 29.45 2.26
C TYR A 12 13.97 28.15 1.63
N ARG A 13 13.36 27.00 1.93
CA ARG A 13 13.76 25.70 1.37
C ARG A 13 13.55 25.65 -0.14
N ALA A 14 12.42 26.17 -0.64
CA ALA A 14 12.13 26.23 -2.07
C ALA A 14 13.21 27.05 -2.81
N ARG A 15 13.53 28.24 -2.32
CA ARG A 15 14.58 29.11 -2.89
C ARG A 15 15.98 28.47 -2.83
N LYS A 16 16.33 27.77 -1.75
CA LYS A 16 17.61 27.06 -1.66
C LYS A 16 17.67 25.85 -2.58
N LYS A 17 16.56 25.12 -2.75
CA LYS A 17 16.43 24.02 -3.71
C LYS A 17 16.59 24.49 -5.15
N GLU A 18 16.03 25.64 -5.49
CA GLU A 18 16.15 26.26 -6.82
C GLU A 18 17.58 26.75 -7.10
N LYS A 19 18.22 27.42 -6.12
CA LYS A 19 19.59 27.95 -6.28
C LYS A 19 20.70 26.89 -6.35
N LEU A 20 20.56 25.80 -5.60
CA LEU A 20 21.62 24.80 -5.42
C LEU A 20 21.30 23.44 -6.05
N GLY A 21 20.06 23.24 -6.51
CA GLY A 21 19.60 22.03 -7.21
C GLY A 21 19.97 20.74 -6.48
N ASP A 22 20.73 19.90 -7.17
CA ASP A 22 21.11 18.56 -6.71
C ASP A 22 22.01 18.57 -5.47
N LYS A 23 22.85 19.60 -5.29
CA LYS A 23 23.66 19.74 -4.08
C LYS A 23 22.80 19.91 -2.84
N TRP A 24 21.71 20.68 -2.95
CA TRP A 24 20.75 20.85 -1.86
C TRP A 24 19.97 19.58 -1.56
N LEU A 25 19.55 18.86 -2.61
CA LEU A 25 18.90 17.55 -2.45
C LEU A 25 19.80 16.54 -1.76
N LYS A 26 21.11 16.52 -2.08
CA LYS A 26 22.08 15.64 -1.41
C LYS A 26 22.29 16.00 0.06
N MET A 27 22.42 17.29 0.38
CA MET A 27 22.51 17.76 1.77
C MET A 27 21.24 17.42 2.57
N GLU A 28 20.07 17.60 1.97
CA GLU A 28 18.79 17.29 2.64
C GLU A 28 18.62 15.78 2.85
N ARG A 29 19.01 14.95 1.88
CA ARG A 29 19.04 13.48 2.05
C ARG A 29 19.96 13.07 3.20
N ASN A 30 21.15 13.67 3.29
CA ASN A 30 22.10 13.38 4.37
C ASN A 30 21.55 13.83 5.74
N ARG A 31 20.95 15.02 5.80
CA ARG A 31 20.30 15.54 7.01
C ARG A 31 19.19 14.60 7.47
N VAL A 32 18.31 14.17 6.56
CA VAL A 32 17.23 13.23 6.89
C VAL A 32 17.79 11.89 7.33
N ARG A 33 18.81 11.37 6.63
CA ARG A 33 19.46 10.09 6.97
C ARG A 33 20.10 10.11 8.35
N ALA A 34 20.71 11.23 8.78
CA ALA A 34 21.33 11.38 10.09
C ALA A 34 20.34 11.21 11.26
N TYR A 35 19.08 11.59 11.08
CA TYR A 35 18.03 11.47 12.11
C TYR A 35 17.05 10.33 11.85
N TYR A 36 17.22 9.59 10.76
CA TYR A 36 16.33 8.49 10.39
C TYR A 36 16.87 7.17 10.91
N THR A 37 16.20 6.63 11.92
CA THR A 37 16.42 5.25 12.38
C THR A 37 15.38 4.34 11.74
N PRO A 38 15.79 3.36 10.91
CA PRO A 38 14.91 2.30 10.41
C PRO A 38 14.19 1.57 11.55
N THR A 39 12.93 1.18 11.31
CA THR A 39 12.09 0.56 12.34
C THR A 39 12.67 -0.75 12.87
N ASP A 40 13.34 -1.52 12.02
CA ASP A 40 13.91 -2.83 12.35
C ASP A 40 15.10 -2.72 13.33
N LEU A 41 15.69 -1.53 13.46
CA LEU A 41 16.79 -1.25 14.40
C LEU A 41 16.32 -0.67 15.73
N LEU A 42 15.01 -0.47 15.91
CA LEU A 42 14.44 0.08 17.14
C LEU A 42 14.04 -1.05 18.09
N SER A 43 14.22 -0.80 19.39
CA SER A 43 13.64 -1.65 20.44
C SER A 43 12.11 -1.65 20.36
N ASN A 44 11.48 -2.74 20.80
CA ASN A 44 10.02 -2.89 20.85
C ASN A 44 9.36 -1.70 21.57
N GLU A 45 9.95 -1.22 22.67
CA GLU A 45 9.43 -0.06 23.41
C GLU A 45 9.46 1.23 22.58
N GLU A 46 10.51 1.44 21.80
CA GLU A 46 10.66 2.62 20.95
C GLU A 46 9.71 2.56 19.76
N GLN A 47 9.49 1.37 19.21
CA GLN A 47 8.49 1.13 18.17
C GLN A 47 7.10 1.48 18.69
N ASP A 48 6.74 1.04 19.89
CA ASP A 48 5.43 1.33 20.50
C ASP A 48 5.28 2.81 20.86
N LYS A 49 6.33 3.46 21.37
CA LYS A 49 6.37 4.93 21.55
C LYS A 49 6.13 5.67 20.22
N ARG A 50 6.75 5.23 19.11
CA ARG A 50 6.51 5.80 17.77
C ARG A 50 5.08 5.55 17.29
N ARG A 51 4.56 4.33 17.43
CA ARG A 51 3.16 3.99 17.06
C ARG A 51 2.17 4.84 17.84
N SER A 52 2.38 5.02 19.14
CA SER A 52 1.54 5.85 20.01
C SER A 52 1.57 7.33 19.61
N LYS A 53 2.75 7.91 19.36
CA LYS A 53 2.89 9.28 18.85
C LYS A 53 2.18 9.47 17.51
N ASN A 54 2.37 8.55 16.57
CA ASN A 54 1.71 8.58 15.26
C ASN A 54 0.18 8.47 15.38
N ARG A 55 -0.32 7.59 16.24
CA ARG A 55 -1.76 7.45 16.52
C ARG A 55 -2.34 8.73 17.10
N LYS A 56 -1.63 9.40 18.03
CA LYS A 56 -2.03 10.70 18.59
C LYS A 56 -2.04 11.80 17.51
N ALA A 57 -1.01 11.87 16.66
CA ALA A 57 -0.95 12.85 15.57
C ALA A 57 -2.07 12.64 14.54
N ALA A 58 -2.33 11.39 14.15
CA ALA A 58 -3.42 11.04 13.25
C ALA A 58 -4.79 11.42 13.84
N ARG A 59 -5.03 11.12 15.13
CA ARG A 59 -6.26 11.54 15.82
C ARG A 59 -6.45 13.06 15.80
N LYS A 60 -5.39 13.83 16.08
CA LYS A 60 -5.44 15.30 16.01
C LYS A 60 -5.75 15.79 14.58
N PHE A 61 -5.14 15.18 13.57
CA PHE A 61 -5.39 15.51 12.17
C PHE A 61 -6.85 15.27 11.78
N TYR A 62 -7.41 14.09 12.10
CA TYR A 62 -8.80 13.79 11.79
C TYR A 62 -9.77 14.69 12.55
N LYS A 63 -9.49 14.98 13.83
CA LYS A 63 -10.30 15.92 14.63
C LYS A 63 -10.30 17.33 14.03
N LYS A 64 -9.14 17.80 13.55
CA LYS A 64 -9.03 19.08 12.85
C LYS A 64 -9.77 19.08 11.51
N GLN A 65 -9.68 17.99 10.73
CA GLN A 65 -10.43 17.89 9.48
C GLN A 65 -11.96 17.91 9.69
N THR A 66 -12.45 17.29 10.76
CA THR A 66 -13.88 17.35 11.09
C THR A 66 -14.31 18.74 11.52
N SER A 67 -13.49 19.46 12.31
CA SER A 67 -13.80 20.84 12.70
C SER A 67 -13.70 21.83 11.54
N ASP A 68 -12.70 21.68 10.65
CA ASP A 68 -12.56 22.56 9.49
C ASP A 68 -13.73 22.34 8.50
N LYS A 69 -14.26 21.11 8.42
CA LYS A 69 -15.48 20.79 7.65
C LYS A 69 -16.75 21.35 8.27
N SER A 70 -16.87 21.37 9.61
CA SER A 70 -18.03 21.96 10.28
C SER A 70 -18.02 23.49 10.16
N ILE A 71 -16.86 24.13 10.29
CA ILE A 71 -16.70 25.58 10.11
C ILE A 71 -17.01 26.00 8.66
N GLN A 72 -16.59 25.22 7.66
CA GLN A 72 -16.99 25.47 6.27
C GLN A 72 -18.51 25.35 6.05
N ALA A 73 -19.18 24.41 6.74
CA ALA A 73 -20.63 24.26 6.64
C ALA A 73 -21.40 25.42 7.29
N GLU A 74 -20.93 25.95 8.41
CA GLU A 74 -21.53 27.12 9.08
C GLU A 74 -21.30 28.43 8.30
N SER A 75 -20.12 28.62 7.71
CA SER A 75 -19.83 29.80 6.88
C SER A 75 -20.68 29.91 5.61
N LEU A 76 -21.26 28.80 5.15
CA LEU A 76 -22.18 28.75 3.99
C LEU A 76 -23.66 28.95 4.38
N SER A 77 -23.97 29.02 5.68
CA SER A 77 -25.34 29.15 6.20
C SER A 77 -25.68 30.58 6.64
N ASN A 78 -24.71 31.50 6.72
CA ASN A 78 -24.92 32.87 7.22
C ASN A 78 -24.77 33.98 6.16
N SER A 79 -24.86 33.67 4.87
CA SER A 79 -24.93 34.72 3.82
C SER A 79 -26.39 35.13 3.57
N GLU A 80 -26.90 36.04 4.41
CA GLU A 80 -28.06 36.88 4.06
C GLU A 80 -27.69 37.79 2.88
N PRO A 81 -28.55 37.94 1.86
CA PRO A 81 -28.32 38.89 0.79
C PRO A 81 -28.84 40.27 1.20
N THR A 82 -27.93 41.15 1.63
CA THR A 82 -28.19 42.60 1.63
C THR A 82 -28.30 43.09 0.19
N SER A 83 -29.53 43.33 -0.27
CA SER A 83 -29.81 44.07 -1.52
C SER A 83 -29.68 45.56 -1.24
N VAL A 84 -28.63 46.18 -1.76
CA VAL A 84 -28.51 47.63 -1.89
C VAL A 84 -28.75 47.94 -3.37
N ASP A 85 -29.92 48.46 -3.70
CA ASP A 85 -30.18 49.13 -4.98
C ASP A 85 -30.76 50.52 -4.65
N GLU A 86 -29.86 51.50 -4.51
CA GLU A 86 -30.21 52.91 -4.67
C GLU A 86 -30.20 53.21 -6.17
N ASN A 87 -31.36 53.53 -6.74
CA ASN A 87 -31.45 54.32 -7.97
C ASN A 87 -32.74 55.13 -7.94
N GLY A 88 -32.59 56.45 -7.86
CA GLY A 88 -33.67 57.41 -7.98
C GLY A 88 -34.15 57.57 -9.41
N VAL A 89 -35.43 57.88 -9.56
CA VAL A 89 -35.93 58.95 -10.44
C VAL A 89 -37.42 59.17 -10.14
N SER A 90 -37.74 60.40 -9.72
CA SER A 90 -39.10 60.94 -9.68
C SER A 90 -39.63 61.13 -11.10
N SER A 91 -40.89 60.80 -11.34
CA SER A 91 -41.76 61.54 -12.27
C SER A 91 -43.24 61.23 -11.99
N THR A 92 -44.03 62.25 -12.26
CA THR A 92 -45.32 62.62 -11.69
C THR A 92 -46.54 62.08 -12.44
N THR A 93 -47.65 62.04 -11.69
CA THR A 93 -49.05 62.35 -12.09
C THR A 93 -49.78 61.55 -13.17
N SER A 94 -50.82 60.86 -12.67
CA SER A 94 -52.21 60.79 -13.17
C SER A 94 -52.47 60.32 -14.60
N GLU A 95 -52.86 59.05 -14.71
CA GLU A 95 -54.08 58.62 -15.39
C GLU A 95 -54.35 57.15 -15.01
N SER A 96 -55.56 56.87 -14.50
CA SER A 96 -55.99 55.50 -14.17
C SER A 96 -56.22 54.72 -15.46
N THR A 97 -55.15 54.17 -16.04
CA THR A 97 -55.24 53.29 -17.20
C THR A 97 -55.87 51.96 -16.81
N MET A 98 -56.94 51.59 -17.51
CA MET A 98 -57.65 50.33 -17.33
C MET A 98 -56.70 49.17 -17.65
N THR A 99 -56.33 48.41 -16.62
CA THR A 99 -55.37 47.30 -16.75
C THR A 99 -56.08 46.06 -17.28
N VAL A 100 -55.94 45.79 -18.58
CA VAL A 100 -56.40 44.52 -19.17
C VAL A 100 -55.40 43.42 -18.82
N LYS A 101 -55.78 42.51 -17.91
CA LYS A 101 -55.00 41.32 -17.55
C LYS A 101 -55.03 40.31 -18.69
N PHE A 102 -54.11 40.45 -19.63
CA PHE A 102 -53.82 39.38 -20.57
C PHE A 102 -53.18 38.21 -19.82
N HIS A 103 -53.84 37.05 -19.86
CA HIS A 103 -53.25 35.79 -19.44
C HIS A 103 -52.31 35.30 -20.53
N PHE A 104 -51.19 36.00 -20.72
CA PHE A 104 -50.05 35.34 -21.31
C PHE A 104 -49.69 34.24 -20.32
N GLN A 105 -49.70 32.98 -20.77
CA GLN A 105 -48.93 31.94 -20.09
C GLN A 105 -47.47 32.34 -20.22
N CYS A 106 -47.04 33.33 -19.42
CA CYS A 106 -45.65 33.58 -19.22
C CYS A 106 -45.15 32.34 -18.51
N ASP A 107 -44.40 31.51 -19.22
CA ASP A 107 -43.50 30.50 -18.67
C ASP A 107 -42.42 31.10 -17.71
N THR A 108 -42.65 32.29 -17.19
CA THR A 108 -41.84 32.99 -16.18
C THR A 108 -42.05 32.41 -14.78
N GLY A 109 -42.92 31.41 -14.61
CA GLY A 109 -43.00 30.59 -13.40
C GLY A 109 -41.89 29.53 -13.24
N SER A 110 -40.94 29.41 -14.17
CA SER A 110 -40.02 28.25 -14.24
C SER A 110 -38.54 28.53 -13.90
N GLY A 111 -38.17 29.77 -13.57
CA GLY A 111 -36.77 30.18 -13.40
C GLY A 111 -36.00 29.42 -12.30
N ASN A 112 -36.69 28.96 -11.25
CA ASN A 112 -36.06 28.26 -10.11
C ASN A 112 -36.27 26.73 -10.07
N LYS A 113 -37.31 26.19 -10.71
CA LYS A 113 -37.59 24.74 -10.68
C LYS A 113 -36.59 23.95 -11.55
N TYR A 114 -36.16 24.51 -12.69
CA TYR A 114 -35.20 23.83 -13.59
C TYR A 114 -33.72 23.99 -13.18
N LYS A 115 -33.33 25.11 -12.54
CA LYS A 115 -31.95 25.32 -12.06
C LYS A 115 -31.57 24.37 -10.91
N GLY A 116 -32.53 24.01 -10.05
CA GLY A 116 -32.34 23.05 -8.95
C GLY A 116 -32.10 21.61 -9.44
N GLY A 117 -32.83 21.17 -10.47
CA GLY A 117 -32.68 19.83 -11.06
C GLY A 117 -31.31 19.61 -11.69
N LYS A 118 -30.84 20.57 -12.50
CA LYS A 118 -29.49 20.51 -13.11
C LYS A 118 -28.38 20.47 -12.05
N LYS A 119 -28.50 21.24 -10.96
CA LYS A 119 -27.54 21.21 -9.84
C LYS A 119 -27.55 19.86 -9.09
N ARG A 120 -28.72 19.25 -8.86
CA ARG A 120 -28.83 17.92 -8.23
C ARG A 120 -28.23 16.83 -9.11
N ALA A 121 -28.55 16.84 -10.42
CA ALA A 121 -27.98 15.89 -11.38
C ALA A 121 -26.45 16.03 -11.47
N SER A 122 -25.93 17.26 -11.53
CA SER A 122 -24.48 17.52 -11.52
C SER A 122 -23.79 17.01 -10.24
N ARG A 123 -24.41 17.20 -9.07
CA ARG A 123 -23.90 16.66 -7.80
C ARG A 123 -23.91 15.13 -7.78
N ALA A 124 -24.96 14.50 -8.28
CA ALA A 124 -25.06 13.05 -8.40
C ALA A 124 -23.98 12.49 -9.34
N LEU A 125 -23.77 13.13 -10.50
CA LEU A 125 -22.72 12.81 -11.47
C LEU A 125 -21.31 12.95 -10.86
N LYS A 126 -21.07 14.04 -10.12
CA LYS A 126 -19.79 14.22 -9.40
C LYS A 126 -19.56 13.14 -8.34
N LYS A 127 -20.62 12.68 -7.67
CA LYS A 127 -20.55 11.59 -6.69
C LYS A 127 -20.26 10.25 -7.37
N SER A 128 -20.87 9.96 -8.52
CA SER A 128 -20.59 8.74 -9.28
C SER A 128 -19.16 8.73 -9.81
N TYR A 129 -18.65 9.85 -10.35
CA TYR A 129 -17.25 9.93 -10.79
C TYR A 129 -16.26 9.68 -9.67
N ARG A 130 -16.48 10.28 -8.49
CA ARG A 130 -15.65 9.98 -7.30
C ARG A 130 -15.71 8.50 -6.93
N LYS A 131 -16.88 7.88 -7.02
CA LYS A 131 -17.04 6.44 -6.75
C LYS A 131 -16.27 5.59 -7.77
N ILE A 132 -16.31 5.96 -9.05
CA ILE A 132 -15.54 5.29 -10.12
C ILE A 132 -14.04 5.41 -9.82
N GLU A 133 -13.57 6.61 -9.45
CA GLU A 133 -12.17 6.85 -9.09
C GLU A 133 -11.73 6.00 -7.89
N THR A 134 -12.54 5.95 -6.82
CA THR A 134 -12.24 5.10 -5.66
C THR A 134 -12.22 3.62 -6.03
N LEU A 135 -13.19 3.15 -6.83
CA LEU A 135 -13.26 1.75 -7.27
C LEU A 135 -12.09 1.39 -8.19
N ALA A 136 -11.62 2.32 -9.03
CA ALA A 136 -10.44 2.13 -9.86
C ALA A 136 -9.18 1.97 -9.00
N GLY A 137 -9.02 2.82 -7.98
CA GLY A 137 -7.93 2.70 -7.00
C GLY A 137 -7.97 1.37 -6.24
N GLU A 138 -9.14 0.96 -5.75
CA GLU A 138 -9.35 -0.33 -5.08
C GLU A 138 -8.99 -1.51 -6.01
N ASN A 139 -9.44 -1.49 -7.27
CA ASN A 139 -9.07 -2.49 -8.27
C ASN A 139 -7.56 -2.57 -8.48
N GLU A 140 -6.87 -1.44 -8.54
CA GLU A 140 -5.42 -1.42 -8.66
C GLU A 140 -4.74 -2.05 -7.43
N THR A 141 -5.21 -1.73 -6.22
CA THR A 141 -4.69 -2.36 -4.99
C THR A 141 -4.93 -3.86 -4.96
N LEU A 142 -6.10 -4.33 -5.43
CA LEU A 142 -6.42 -5.76 -5.52
C LEU A 142 -5.53 -6.46 -6.55
N LYS A 143 -5.30 -5.85 -7.72
CA LYS A 143 -4.34 -6.37 -8.72
C LYS A 143 -2.93 -6.50 -8.15
N ARG A 144 -2.46 -5.50 -7.39
CA ARG A 144 -1.16 -5.55 -6.70
C ARG A 144 -1.14 -6.70 -5.67
N LYS A 145 -2.18 -6.84 -4.86
CA LYS A 145 -2.31 -7.94 -3.89
C LYS A 145 -2.27 -9.31 -4.58
N LEU A 146 -3.06 -9.50 -5.64
CA LEU A 146 -3.08 -10.73 -6.44
C LEU A 146 -1.68 -11.06 -6.98
N LYS A 147 -0.98 -10.08 -7.56
CA LYS A 147 0.39 -10.28 -8.05
C LYS A 147 1.35 -10.69 -6.93
N THR A 148 1.23 -10.09 -5.74
CA THR A 148 2.07 -10.46 -4.59
C THR A 148 1.76 -11.86 -4.05
N THR A 149 0.48 -12.25 -3.98
CA THR A 149 0.09 -13.58 -3.52
C THR A 149 0.50 -14.65 -4.52
N GLN A 150 0.36 -14.43 -5.82
CA GLN A 150 0.87 -15.32 -6.86
C GLN A 150 2.39 -15.52 -6.76
N LYS A 151 3.17 -14.45 -6.58
CA LYS A 151 4.63 -14.56 -6.36
C LYS A 151 4.95 -15.36 -5.10
N ARG A 152 4.21 -15.16 -4.01
CA ARG A 152 4.38 -15.93 -2.77
C ARG A 152 4.05 -17.41 -2.99
N LEU A 153 2.98 -17.72 -3.71
CA LEU A 153 2.61 -19.09 -4.09
C LEU A 153 3.67 -19.74 -4.97
N GLN A 154 4.23 -19.05 -5.96
CA GLN A 154 5.32 -19.58 -6.77
C GLN A 154 6.57 -19.92 -5.96
N ARG A 155 6.87 -19.14 -4.91
CA ARG A 155 7.98 -19.44 -3.99
C ARG A 155 7.71 -20.64 -3.10
N LEU A 156 6.45 -20.85 -2.73
CA LEU A 156 6.02 -21.98 -1.90
C LEU A 156 5.83 -23.27 -2.71
N LYS A 157 5.53 -23.15 -4.02
CA LYS A 157 5.47 -24.30 -4.91
C LYS A 157 6.86 -24.94 -4.91
N PRO A 158 6.98 -26.21 -4.47
CA PRO A 158 8.24 -26.92 -4.58
C PRO A 158 8.62 -26.93 -6.06
N LYS A 159 9.84 -26.49 -6.39
CA LYS A 159 10.38 -26.68 -7.74
C LYS A 159 10.33 -28.19 -8.00
N SER A 160 9.66 -28.61 -9.07
CA SER A 160 9.52 -30.02 -9.46
C SER A 160 10.83 -30.68 -9.87
N SER A 161 11.98 -30.07 -9.57
CA SER A 161 13.27 -30.73 -9.76
C SER A 161 13.32 -31.92 -8.83
N SER A 162 13.43 -33.11 -9.41
CA SER A 162 13.69 -34.32 -8.66
C SER A 162 14.91 -34.10 -7.74
N PRO A 163 14.83 -34.53 -6.47
CA PRO A 163 15.94 -34.40 -5.54
C PRO A 163 17.16 -35.16 -6.08
N LYS A 164 18.24 -34.43 -6.40
CA LYS A 164 19.45 -34.97 -7.03
C LYS A 164 20.46 -35.56 -6.05
N THR A 165 20.28 -35.30 -4.75
CA THR A 165 21.25 -35.71 -3.72
C THR A 165 20.56 -36.56 -2.65
N PRO A 166 21.27 -37.52 -2.03
CA PRO A 166 20.73 -38.32 -0.92
C PRO A 166 20.13 -37.46 0.21
N LYS A 167 20.77 -36.31 0.51
CA LYS A 167 20.26 -35.33 1.48
C LYS A 167 18.92 -34.70 1.07
N SER A 168 18.76 -34.28 -0.19
CA SER A 168 17.50 -33.69 -0.64
C SER A 168 16.38 -34.71 -0.75
N LYS A 169 16.68 -35.96 -1.14
CA LYS A 169 15.71 -37.06 -1.17
C LYS A 169 15.14 -37.33 0.21
N THR A 170 16.03 -37.44 1.20
CA THR A 170 15.64 -37.69 2.59
C THR A 170 14.91 -36.51 3.20
N ASP A 171 15.27 -35.27 2.87
CA ASP A 171 14.54 -34.08 3.30
C ASP A 171 13.12 -34.01 2.74
N VAL A 172 12.89 -34.44 1.50
CA VAL A 172 11.55 -34.54 0.92
C VAL A 172 10.73 -35.59 1.65
N LEU A 173 11.29 -36.78 1.90
CA LEU A 173 10.63 -37.85 2.65
C LEU A 173 10.27 -37.42 4.08
N LEU A 174 11.18 -36.74 4.78
CA LEU A 174 10.95 -36.23 6.13
C LEU A 174 9.85 -35.15 6.17
N ARG A 175 9.79 -34.29 5.15
CA ARG A 175 8.72 -33.29 5.02
C ARG A 175 7.35 -33.92 4.74
N GLN A 176 7.31 -34.98 3.93
CA GLN A 176 6.08 -35.68 3.57
C GLN A 176 5.52 -36.55 4.72
N SER A 177 6.41 -37.12 5.54
CA SER A 177 6.04 -38.07 6.60
C SER A 177 5.51 -37.42 7.88
N GLY A 178 5.50 -36.09 7.98
CA GLY A 178 4.88 -35.37 9.12
C GLY A 178 5.50 -35.67 10.48
N ILE A 179 6.77 -36.10 10.52
CA ILE A 179 7.44 -36.56 11.74
C ILE A 179 7.71 -35.38 12.69
N ASN A 180 7.57 -35.63 14.00
CA ASN A 180 7.84 -34.64 15.05
C ASN A 180 9.30 -34.14 15.02
N SER A 181 9.48 -32.81 15.03
CA SER A 181 10.75 -32.10 14.80
C SER A 181 11.91 -32.55 15.70
N GLN A 182 11.64 -33.09 16.89
CA GLN A 182 12.68 -33.53 17.82
C GLN A 182 13.43 -34.78 17.34
N LYS A 183 12.73 -35.73 16.69
CA LYS A 183 13.33 -36.99 16.20
C LYS A 183 13.90 -36.88 14.77
N VAL A 184 13.57 -35.80 14.07
CA VAL A 184 14.00 -35.55 12.68
C VAL A 184 15.52 -35.65 12.48
N PRO A 185 16.40 -35.12 13.35
CA PRO A 185 17.85 -35.15 13.12
C PRO A 185 18.44 -36.57 13.11
N GLU A 186 17.99 -37.45 14.01
CA GLU A 186 18.47 -38.83 14.09
C GLU A 186 17.96 -39.66 12.93
N ILE A 187 16.66 -39.54 12.62
CA ILE A 187 16.03 -40.23 11.48
C ILE A 187 16.67 -39.77 10.17
N ARG A 188 16.94 -38.47 10.03
CA ARG A 188 17.66 -37.92 8.86
C ARG A 188 19.04 -38.56 8.70
N LYS A 189 19.84 -38.67 9.76
CA LYS A 189 21.18 -39.29 9.67
C LYS A 189 21.09 -40.73 9.15
N ARG A 190 20.17 -41.53 9.70
CA ARG A 190 19.98 -42.94 9.30
C ARG A 190 19.48 -43.06 7.86
N LEU A 191 18.50 -42.25 7.47
CA LEU A 191 17.96 -42.23 6.11
C LEU A 191 19.01 -41.78 5.08
N VAL A 192 19.79 -40.74 5.39
CA VAL A 192 20.86 -40.26 4.49
C VAL A 192 21.90 -41.35 4.30
N TYR A 193 22.29 -42.03 5.37
CA TYR A 193 23.22 -43.15 5.29
C TYR A 193 22.68 -44.28 4.39
N GLY A 194 21.44 -44.71 4.61
CA GLY A 194 20.80 -45.75 3.80
C GLY A 194 20.71 -45.37 2.32
N GLU A 195 20.34 -44.12 2.02
CA GLU A 195 20.23 -43.65 0.63
C GLU A 195 21.59 -43.54 -0.06
N CYS A 196 22.65 -43.14 0.66
CA CYS A 196 24.03 -43.17 0.14
C CYS A 196 24.50 -44.59 -0.20
N VAL A 197 24.21 -45.57 0.68
CA VAL A 197 24.53 -46.98 0.39
C VAL A 197 23.78 -47.46 -0.85
N ASN A 198 22.49 -47.16 -0.95
CA ASN A 198 21.67 -47.54 -2.09
C ASN A 198 22.17 -46.93 -3.41
N GLU A 199 22.57 -45.66 -3.43
CA GLU A 199 23.11 -45.02 -4.64
C GLU A 199 24.46 -45.61 -5.04
N GLU A 200 25.37 -45.87 -4.10
CA GLU A 200 26.68 -46.46 -4.40
C GLU A 200 26.56 -47.91 -4.87
N VAL A 201 25.61 -48.69 -4.33
CA VAL A 201 25.32 -50.03 -4.83
C VAL A 201 24.74 -49.97 -6.25
N LYS A 202 23.79 -49.06 -6.51
CA LYS A 202 23.25 -48.86 -7.88
C LYS A 202 24.33 -48.44 -8.86
N HIS A 203 25.21 -47.52 -8.47
CA HIS A 203 26.34 -47.07 -9.26
C HIS A 203 27.33 -48.22 -9.49
N ALA A 204 27.59 -49.05 -8.47
CA ALA A 204 28.48 -50.19 -8.61
C ALA A 204 27.94 -51.24 -9.59
N ILE A 205 26.63 -51.51 -9.55
CA ILE A 205 25.95 -52.40 -10.51
C ILE A 205 26.00 -51.83 -11.92
N GLN A 206 25.71 -50.53 -12.09
CA GLN A 206 25.71 -49.87 -13.40
C GLN A 206 27.09 -49.82 -14.06
N HIS A 207 28.14 -49.64 -13.27
CA HIS A 207 29.52 -49.54 -13.74
C HIS A 207 30.32 -50.84 -13.55
N SER A 208 29.64 -51.97 -13.29
CA SER A 208 30.23 -53.30 -13.05
C SER A 208 31.46 -53.28 -12.12
N SER A 209 31.40 -52.46 -11.07
CA SER A 209 32.47 -52.33 -10.07
C SER A 209 32.13 -53.10 -8.79
N ASN A 210 33.14 -53.36 -7.97
CA ASN A 210 32.96 -54.17 -6.76
C ASN A 210 32.07 -53.46 -5.72
N ALA A 211 30.82 -53.92 -5.59
CA ALA A 211 29.84 -53.33 -4.68
C ALA A 211 30.32 -53.32 -3.21
N LYS A 212 31.11 -54.32 -2.79
CA LYS A 212 31.63 -54.38 -1.41
C LYS A 212 32.58 -53.21 -1.10
N GLU A 213 33.43 -52.85 -2.06
CA GLU A 213 34.33 -51.71 -1.91
C GLU A 213 33.58 -50.38 -1.90
N SER A 214 32.56 -50.24 -2.74
CA SER A 214 31.71 -49.05 -2.77
C SER A 214 30.95 -48.85 -1.45
N ILE A 215 30.41 -49.94 -0.86
CA ILE A 215 29.79 -49.89 0.47
C ILE A 215 30.83 -49.48 1.53
N HIS A 216 32.05 -50.04 1.49
CA HIS A 216 33.11 -49.68 2.44
C HIS A 216 33.50 -48.19 2.36
N LYS A 217 33.44 -47.57 1.17
CA LYS A 217 33.65 -46.11 1.00
C LYS A 217 32.55 -45.28 1.68
N VAL A 218 31.31 -45.79 1.77
CA VAL A 218 30.22 -45.14 2.52
C VAL A 218 30.40 -45.33 4.02
N VAL A 219 30.68 -46.57 4.47
CA VAL A 219 30.89 -46.91 5.89
C VAL A 219 32.06 -46.13 6.49
N SER A 220 33.18 -46.03 5.75
CA SER A 220 34.36 -45.23 6.14
C SER A 220 34.11 -43.72 6.10
N GLY A 221 32.91 -43.28 5.74
CA GLY A 221 32.50 -41.87 5.73
C GLY A 221 33.08 -41.04 4.58
N LYS A 222 33.88 -41.63 3.67
CA LYS A 222 34.50 -40.91 2.56
C LYS A 222 33.45 -40.29 1.63
N VAL A 223 32.37 -41.02 1.32
CA VAL A 223 31.27 -40.52 0.47
C VAL A 223 30.43 -39.46 1.18
N ILE A 224 30.13 -39.68 2.46
CA ILE A 224 29.33 -38.75 3.28
C ILE A 224 30.06 -37.42 3.47
N LYS A 225 31.38 -37.46 3.63
CA LYS A 225 32.22 -36.26 3.72
C LYS A 225 32.18 -35.44 2.43
N ARG A 226 32.34 -36.07 1.26
CA ARG A 226 32.20 -35.37 -0.04
C ARG A 226 30.84 -34.70 -0.20
N LEU A 227 29.76 -35.35 0.23
CA LEU A 227 28.41 -34.78 0.20
C LEU A 227 28.18 -33.68 1.26
N LYS A 228 29.06 -33.55 2.27
CA LYS A 228 29.07 -32.42 3.21
C LYS A 228 29.73 -31.19 2.59
N ASP A 229 30.75 -31.40 1.76
CA ASP A 229 31.52 -30.32 1.14
C ASP A 229 30.87 -29.79 -0.16
N ALA A 230 29.96 -30.58 -0.77
CA ALA A 230 29.29 -30.27 -2.05
C ALA A 230 27.90 -29.60 -1.94
N GLY A 231 27.45 -29.19 -0.75
CA GLY A 231 26.14 -28.57 -0.53
C GLY A 231 26.23 -27.33 0.33
#